data_AF-A0AAD4PR33-F1
#
_entry.id   AF-A0AAD4PR33-F1
#
_cell.length_a   1.000
_cell.length_b   1.000
_cell.length_c   1.000
_cell.angle_alpha   90.00
_cell.angle_beta   90.00
_cell.angle_gamma   90.00
#
_symmetry.space_group_name_H-M   'P 1'
#
loop_
_entity.id
_entity.type
_entity.pdbx_description
1 polymer ?
#
loop_
_entity_poly.entity_id
_entity_poly.type
_entity_poly.pdbx_seq_one_letter_code
_entity_poly.pdbx_strand_id
1 'polypeptide(L)'
;MSLKPSESFMDIMRFVCFINRCVGADIYQKNYRMNIFTVMSMFVILIYSGFTISTLISESNWIFSLRVMVMTGQLIQGTNKMFVIVTNTKALYELNQSVFVIYKKYEDHPDPRFATDLLTSCRRLNRALIVVGISYVVAISGMIILPLTFNMMTGDRQLIMQFHVPGIDVKTETGLWLTQMSHSFVLIVGAIGMFAGDMVIIVHLLQTYIFSDVLRLKIDGFNKFVDKPGEQPDSEIQELLVDMIEFHQEYIRFLSRCNKLLNSIVSTQVITAAACFVLTLFVLLTTNWPGGYAYAIALIPNLYIYCILGTLLGNCNDDIMYEVYNISFYNLKARHQREVLFMLGKTQRTDMIQLVGIVPLAVSTALQITKTIYSVAMMMVRVLMHK
;
A
#
# COMPACT_ATOMS: atom_id res chain seq x y z
N MET A 1 -27.39 -9.60 17.15
CA MET A 1 -26.50 -10.64 16.60
C MET A 1 -25.12 -10.02 16.52
N SER A 2 -24.19 -10.41 17.38
CA SER A 2 -22.81 -9.90 17.33
C SER A 2 -22.19 -10.33 16.00
N LEU A 3 -21.68 -9.37 15.22
CA LEU A 3 -21.00 -9.65 13.95
C LEU A 3 -19.82 -10.58 14.21
N LYS A 4 -19.77 -11.73 13.53
CA LYS A 4 -18.63 -12.64 13.63
C LYS A 4 -17.39 -11.98 13.00
N PRO A 5 -16.21 -12.07 13.63
CA PRO A 5 -14.98 -11.48 13.10
C PRO A 5 -14.63 -11.99 11.68
N SER A 6 -14.78 -13.29 11.42
CA SER A 6 -14.50 -13.86 10.09
C SER A 6 -15.45 -13.36 9.00
N GLU A 7 -16.74 -13.20 9.31
CA GLU A 7 -17.74 -12.62 8.40
C GLU A 7 -17.42 -11.16 8.10
N SER A 8 -17.07 -10.38 9.12
CA SER A 8 -16.65 -8.99 8.96
C SER A 8 -15.43 -8.86 8.04
N PHE A 9 -14.43 -9.74 8.19
CA PHE A 9 -13.28 -9.78 7.30
C PHE A 9 -13.67 -10.20 5.88
N MET A 10 -14.55 -11.19 5.72
CA MET A 10 -15.04 -11.60 4.39
C MET A 10 -15.77 -10.47 3.67
N ASP A 11 -16.56 -9.66 4.36
CA ASP A 11 -17.26 -8.53 3.74
C ASP A 11 -16.30 -7.46 3.24
N ILE A 12 -15.24 -7.18 4.01
CA ILE A 12 -14.14 -6.30 3.55
C ILE A 12 -13.47 -6.90 2.30
N MET A 13 -13.16 -8.20 2.33
CA MET A 13 -12.54 -8.87 1.20
C MET A 13 -13.45 -8.95 -0.02
N ARG A 14 -14.78 -9.06 0.13
CA ARG A 14 -15.73 -8.98 -0.98
C ARG A 14 -15.66 -7.63 -1.69
N PHE A 15 -15.55 -6.54 -0.93
CA PHE A 15 -15.34 -5.21 -1.50
C PHE A 15 -13.99 -5.11 -2.24
N VAL A 16 -12.91 -5.61 -1.63
CA VAL A 16 -11.58 -5.64 -2.27
C VAL A 16 -11.60 -6.49 -3.55
N CYS A 17 -12.24 -7.66 -3.54
CA CYS A 17 -12.39 -8.52 -4.71
C CYS A 17 -13.24 -7.87 -5.80
N PHE A 18 -14.30 -7.14 -5.42
CA PHE A 18 -15.14 -6.42 -6.37
C PHE A 18 -14.34 -5.37 -7.15
N ILE A 19 -13.57 -4.52 -6.45
CA ILE A 19 -12.72 -3.50 -7.08
C ILE A 19 -11.63 -4.16 -7.95
N ASN A 20 -10.97 -5.19 -7.43
CA ASN A 20 -9.97 -5.94 -8.18
C ASN A 20 -10.53 -6.63 -9.43
N ARG A 21 -11.78 -7.12 -9.38
CA ARG A 21 -12.46 -7.70 -10.54
C ARG A 21 -12.74 -6.66 -11.62
N CYS A 22 -13.09 -5.42 -11.26
CA CYS A 22 -13.26 -4.33 -12.22
C CYS A 22 -11.98 -4.04 -13.02
N VAL A 23 -10.81 -4.23 -12.39
CA VAL A 23 -9.49 -4.04 -13.02
C VAL A 23 -9.02 -5.32 -13.73
N GLY A 24 -9.71 -6.44 -13.53
CA GLY A 24 -9.36 -7.75 -14.08
C GLY A 24 -8.28 -8.48 -13.28
N ALA A 25 -8.03 -8.11 -12.03
CA ALA A 25 -7.05 -8.76 -11.15
C ALA A 25 -7.75 -9.47 -9.99
N ASP A 26 -8.69 -10.39 -10.24
CA ASP A 26 -9.40 -11.14 -9.17
C ASP A 26 -8.50 -12.22 -8.52
N ILE A 27 -7.49 -11.75 -7.78
CA ILE A 27 -6.34 -12.52 -7.27
C ILE A 27 -6.75 -13.53 -6.17
N TYR A 28 -7.87 -13.29 -5.49
CA TYR A 28 -8.28 -14.10 -4.34
C TYR A 28 -9.09 -15.35 -4.71
N GLN A 29 -9.18 -15.68 -6.01
CA GLN A 29 -9.73 -16.96 -6.46
C GLN A 29 -8.64 -18.03 -6.57
N LYS A 30 -8.93 -19.23 -6.04
CA LYS A 30 -8.00 -20.39 -6.02
C LYS A 30 -7.44 -20.78 -7.40
N ASN A 31 -8.23 -20.56 -8.46
CA ASN A 31 -7.87 -20.88 -9.85
C ASN A 31 -7.93 -19.63 -10.73
N TYR A 32 -7.29 -18.54 -10.31
CA TYR A 32 -7.21 -17.34 -11.14
C TYR A 32 -6.63 -17.68 -12.53
N ARG A 33 -7.36 -17.26 -13.55
CA ARG A 33 -6.90 -17.24 -14.94
C ARG A 33 -7.01 -15.80 -15.42
N MET A 34 -6.08 -15.38 -16.27
CA MET A 34 -6.15 -14.07 -16.91
C MET A 34 -7.49 -13.95 -17.63
N ASN A 35 -8.27 -12.96 -17.21
CA ASN A 35 -9.59 -12.71 -17.77
C ASN A 35 -9.49 -11.64 -18.86
N ILE A 36 -10.55 -11.48 -19.66
CA ILE A 36 -10.60 -10.46 -20.71
C ILE A 36 -10.36 -9.05 -20.16
N PHE A 37 -10.82 -8.78 -18.92
CA PHE A 37 -10.55 -7.52 -18.22
C PHE A 37 -9.06 -7.32 -17.88
N THR A 38 -8.34 -8.38 -17.53
CA THR A 38 -6.88 -8.31 -17.29
C THR A 38 -6.15 -7.91 -18.58
N VAL A 39 -6.52 -8.55 -19.68
CA VAL A 39 -5.95 -8.28 -21.02
C VAL A 39 -6.31 -6.87 -21.47
N MET A 40 -7.54 -6.43 -21.25
CA MET A 40 -7.99 -5.07 -21.54
C MET A 40 -7.20 -4.03 -20.73
N SER A 41 -7.02 -4.24 -19.43
CA SER A 41 -6.21 -3.35 -18.58
C SER A 41 -4.75 -3.27 -19.04
N MET A 42 -4.14 -4.42 -19.37
CA MET A 42 -2.78 -4.46 -19.94
C MET A 42 -2.71 -3.73 -21.29
N PHE A 43 -3.73 -3.87 -22.12
CA PHE A 43 -3.81 -3.20 -23.42
C PHE A 43 -3.96 -1.68 -23.27
N VAL A 44 -4.78 -1.20 -22.33
CA VAL A 44 -4.91 0.23 -22.02
C VAL A 44 -3.58 0.81 -21.51
N ILE A 45 -2.87 0.09 -20.63
CA ILE A 45 -1.53 0.47 -20.17
C ILE A 45 -0.56 0.57 -21.35
N LEU A 46 -0.59 -0.39 -22.28
CA LEU A 46 0.28 -0.42 -23.45
C LEU A 46 -0.03 0.73 -24.43
N ILE A 47 -1.31 1.01 -24.69
CA ILE A 47 -1.73 2.16 -25.51
C ILE A 47 -1.25 3.46 -24.87
N TYR A 48 -1.51 3.65 -23.58
CA TYR A 48 -1.09 4.86 -22.87
C TYR A 48 0.44 5.03 -22.88
N SER A 49 1.19 3.93 -22.72
CA SER A 49 2.64 3.92 -22.87
C SER A 49 3.07 4.35 -24.28
N GLY A 50 2.43 3.80 -25.32
CA GLY A 50 2.70 4.14 -26.71
C GLY A 50 2.42 5.61 -27.03
N PHE A 51 1.29 6.16 -26.58
CA PHE A 51 0.94 7.57 -26.78
C PHE A 51 1.90 8.51 -26.06
N THR A 52 2.30 8.15 -24.83
CA THR A 52 3.29 8.90 -24.06
C THR A 52 4.63 8.95 -24.79
N ILE A 53 5.14 7.80 -25.25
CA ILE A 53 6.43 7.71 -25.98
C ILE A 53 6.35 8.49 -27.31
N SER A 54 5.26 8.31 -28.06
CA SER A 54 5.04 9.03 -29.32
C SER A 54 5.02 10.54 -29.10
N THR A 55 4.37 11.00 -28.03
CA THR A 55 4.34 12.41 -27.66
C THR A 55 5.74 12.92 -27.31
N LEU A 56 6.51 12.15 -26.54
CA LEU A 56 7.86 12.54 -26.13
C LEU A 56 8.83 12.65 -27.32
N ILE A 57 8.66 11.82 -28.35
CA ILE A 57 9.47 11.86 -29.58
C ILE A 57 9.05 13.01 -30.50
N SER A 58 7.75 13.30 -30.57
CA SER A 58 7.21 14.27 -31.53
C SER A 58 7.29 15.72 -31.04
N GLU A 59 7.29 15.94 -29.73
CA GLU A 59 7.26 17.27 -29.14
C GLU A 59 8.68 17.87 -29.03
N SER A 60 8.90 19.02 -29.66
CA SER A 60 10.18 19.74 -29.58
C SER A 60 10.32 20.62 -28.33
N ASN A 61 9.21 20.95 -27.66
CA ASN A 61 9.21 21.76 -26.45
C ASN A 61 9.60 20.94 -25.22
N TRP A 62 10.82 21.14 -24.74
CA TRP A 62 11.38 20.45 -23.57
C TRP A 62 10.53 20.58 -22.29
N ILE A 63 9.81 21.69 -22.11
CA ILE A 63 8.95 21.91 -20.94
C ILE A 63 7.70 21.02 -21.02
N PHE A 64 7.11 20.88 -22.20
CA PHE A 64 5.98 19.99 -22.41
C PHE A 64 6.41 18.53 -22.24
N SER A 65 7.59 18.17 -22.74
CA SER A 65 8.20 16.85 -22.51
C SER A 65 8.38 16.53 -21.04
N LEU A 66 8.77 17.51 -20.20
CA LEU A 66 8.84 17.33 -18.74
C LEU A 66 7.47 17.09 -18.12
N ARG A 67 6.42 17.78 -18.57
CA ARG A 67 5.03 17.54 -18.12
C ARG A 67 4.56 16.13 -18.44
N VAL A 68 4.93 15.60 -19.61
CA VAL A 68 4.66 14.21 -20.00
C VAL A 68 5.39 13.26 -19.05
N MET A 69 6.69 13.48 -18.81
CA MET A 69 7.53 12.66 -17.92
C MET A 69 6.97 12.57 -16.51
N VAL A 70 6.42 13.66 -15.96
CA VAL A 70 5.78 13.66 -14.63
C VAL A 70 4.69 12.58 -14.53
N MET A 71 3.83 12.46 -15.55
CA MET A 71 2.71 11.51 -15.56
C MET A 71 3.16 10.06 -15.82
N THR A 72 4.35 9.86 -16.40
CA THR A 72 4.91 8.51 -16.64
C THR A 72 5.27 7.75 -15.37
N GLY A 73 5.53 8.44 -14.25
CA GLY A 73 5.82 7.73 -12.99
C GLY A 73 4.65 6.89 -12.50
N GLN A 74 3.41 7.40 -12.61
CA GLN A 74 2.20 6.63 -12.24
C GLN A 74 2.02 5.40 -13.15
N LEU A 75 2.40 5.51 -14.42
CA LEU A 75 2.41 4.40 -15.37
C LEU A 75 3.40 3.31 -14.94
N ILE A 76 4.62 3.70 -14.54
CA ILE A 76 5.64 2.77 -14.03
C ILE A 76 5.14 2.08 -12.75
N GLN A 77 4.53 2.84 -11.83
CA GLN A 77 3.93 2.30 -10.60
C GLN A 77 2.83 1.28 -10.89
N GLY A 78 1.86 1.64 -11.74
CA GLY A 78 0.74 0.79 -12.10
C GLY A 78 1.18 -0.49 -12.83
N THR A 79 2.14 -0.36 -13.75
CA THR A 79 2.70 -1.51 -14.47
C THR A 79 3.41 -2.47 -13.53
N ASN A 80 4.23 -1.96 -12.60
CA ASN A 80 4.92 -2.81 -11.63
C ASN A 80 3.94 -3.53 -10.70
N LYS A 81 2.92 -2.82 -10.18
CA LYS A 81 1.86 -3.43 -9.37
C LYS A 81 1.15 -4.55 -10.12
N MET A 82 0.70 -4.27 -11.34
CA MET A 82 -0.01 -5.23 -12.18
C MET A 82 0.86 -6.46 -12.46
N PHE A 83 2.13 -6.25 -12.82
CA PHE A 83 3.09 -7.33 -13.06
C PHE A 83 3.26 -8.22 -11.83
N VAL A 84 3.66 -7.65 -10.70
CA VAL A 84 3.96 -8.42 -9.47
C VAL A 84 2.71 -9.15 -8.96
N ILE A 85 1.54 -8.52 -9.02
CA ILE A 85 0.27 -9.10 -8.55
C ILE A 85 -0.16 -10.28 -9.43
N VAL A 86 -0.09 -10.13 -10.76
CA VAL A 86 -0.49 -11.18 -11.70
C VAL A 86 0.48 -12.36 -11.65
N THR A 87 1.79 -12.12 -11.52
CA THR A 87 2.78 -13.20 -11.45
C THR A 87 2.73 -13.97 -10.12
N ASN A 88 2.33 -13.32 -9.02
CA ASN A 88 2.34 -13.91 -7.68
C ASN A 88 0.95 -14.20 -7.12
N THR A 89 -0.04 -14.39 -7.98
CA THR A 89 -1.44 -14.57 -7.56
C THR A 89 -1.64 -15.73 -6.58
N LYS A 90 -0.97 -16.87 -6.81
CA LYS A 90 -1.03 -18.01 -5.88
C LYS A 90 -0.50 -17.66 -4.49
N ALA A 91 0.62 -16.93 -4.40
CA ALA A 91 1.22 -16.56 -3.13
C ALA A 91 0.33 -15.56 -2.36
N LEU A 92 -0.30 -14.61 -3.06
CA LEU A 92 -1.25 -13.66 -2.47
C LEU A 92 -2.53 -14.36 -1.98
N TYR A 93 -3.03 -15.33 -2.74
CA TYR A 93 -4.16 -16.16 -2.32
C TYR A 93 -3.83 -16.95 -1.03
N GLU A 94 -2.67 -17.62 -0.99
CA GLU A 94 -2.23 -18.38 0.19
C GLU A 94 -2.04 -17.49 1.43
N LEU A 95 -1.51 -16.27 1.24
CA LEU A 95 -1.40 -15.28 2.33
C LEU A 95 -2.77 -14.88 2.87
N ASN A 96 -3.70 -14.50 1.99
CA ASN A 96 -5.05 -14.15 2.43
C ASN A 96 -5.79 -15.32 3.10
N GLN A 97 -5.56 -16.55 2.61
CA GLN A 97 -6.12 -17.75 3.23
C GLN A 97 -5.55 -17.99 4.63
N SER A 98 -4.25 -17.79 4.86
CA SER A 98 -3.65 -17.90 6.20
C SER A 98 -4.28 -16.92 7.19
N VAL A 99 -4.50 -15.67 6.78
CA VAL A 99 -5.18 -14.66 7.60
C VAL A 99 -6.63 -15.09 7.91
N PHE A 100 -7.38 -15.56 6.92
CA PHE A 100 -8.75 -16.04 7.13
C PHE A 100 -8.83 -17.22 8.11
N VAL A 101 -7.86 -18.16 8.04
CA VAL A 101 -7.79 -19.28 8.97
C VAL A 101 -7.57 -18.80 10.41
N ILE A 102 -6.76 -17.77 10.63
CA ILE A 102 -6.58 -17.16 11.96
C ILE A 102 -7.89 -16.56 12.48
N TYR A 103 -8.60 -15.78 11.66
CA TYR A 103 -9.92 -15.26 12.04
C TYR A 103 -10.88 -16.37 12.46
N LYS A 104 -10.95 -17.46 11.69
CA LYS A 104 -11.83 -18.59 11.98
C LYS A 104 -11.37 -19.41 13.19
N LYS A 105 -10.06 -19.53 13.44
CA LYS A 105 -9.52 -20.26 14.58
C LYS A 105 -9.83 -19.58 15.91
N TYR A 106 -9.77 -18.24 15.94
CA TYR A 106 -9.89 -17.47 17.19
C TYR A 106 -11.25 -16.77 17.37
N GLU A 107 -12.19 -16.86 16.41
CA GLU A 107 -13.53 -16.27 16.58
C GLU A 107 -14.37 -16.93 17.66
N ASP A 108 -14.26 -18.27 17.79
CA ASP A 108 -15.01 -19.07 18.76
C ASP A 108 -14.17 -19.38 20.02
N HIS A 109 -13.07 -18.64 20.23
CA HIS A 109 -12.21 -18.83 21.40
C HIS A 109 -12.98 -18.50 22.69
N PRO A 110 -12.81 -19.27 23.79
CA PRO A 110 -13.55 -19.04 25.03
C PRO A 110 -13.34 -17.66 25.66
N ASP A 111 -12.18 -17.06 25.45
CA ASP A 111 -11.88 -15.69 25.89
C ASP A 111 -12.43 -14.67 24.86
N PRO A 112 -13.44 -13.84 25.23
CA PRO A 112 -14.08 -12.89 24.32
C PRO A 112 -13.15 -11.76 23.83
N ARG A 113 -11.98 -11.58 24.46
CA ARG A 113 -10.98 -10.59 24.02
C ARG A 113 -10.45 -10.90 22.62
N PHE A 114 -10.31 -12.18 22.26
CA PHE A 114 -9.88 -12.58 20.91
C PHE A 114 -10.83 -12.06 19.83
N ALA A 115 -12.13 -12.32 19.97
CA ALA A 115 -13.13 -11.84 19.02
C ALA A 115 -13.17 -10.30 18.94
N THR A 116 -12.98 -9.61 20.08
CA THR A 116 -12.97 -8.15 20.16
C THR A 116 -11.78 -7.54 19.41
N ASP A 117 -10.59 -8.10 19.57
CA ASP A 117 -9.37 -7.61 18.92
C ASP A 117 -9.38 -7.90 17.41
N LEU A 118 -9.88 -9.07 17.00
CA LEU A 118 -10.11 -9.39 15.59
C LEU A 118 -11.07 -8.39 14.92
N LEU A 119 -12.18 -8.04 15.57
CA LEU A 119 -13.12 -7.02 15.08
C LEU A 119 -12.50 -5.62 15.05
N THR A 120 -11.61 -5.31 15.98
CA THR A 120 -10.87 -4.04 15.99
C THR A 120 -9.92 -3.98 14.80
N SER A 121 -9.23 -5.08 14.48
CA SER A 121 -8.40 -5.22 13.29
C SER A 121 -9.21 -5.07 11.99
N CYS A 122 -10.40 -5.66 11.88
CA CYS A 122 -11.32 -5.42 10.76
C CYS A 122 -11.68 -3.93 10.62
N ARG A 123 -12.00 -3.26 11.75
CA ARG A 123 -12.33 -1.83 11.76
C ARG A 123 -11.14 -0.96 11.33
N ARG A 124 -9.93 -1.27 11.79
CA ARG A 124 -8.69 -0.58 11.36
C ARG A 124 -8.48 -0.74 9.86
N LEU A 125 -8.60 -1.97 9.33
CA LEU A 125 -8.48 -2.25 7.90
C LEU A 125 -9.53 -1.48 7.07
N ASN A 126 -10.81 -1.61 7.41
CA ASN A 126 -11.89 -0.94 6.68
C ASN A 126 -11.71 0.59 6.66
N ARG A 127 -11.35 1.18 7.81
CA ARG A 127 -11.07 2.62 7.90
C ARG A 127 -9.92 3.03 6.99
N ALA A 128 -8.81 2.26 6.99
CA ALA A 128 -7.66 2.56 6.13
C ALA A 128 -8.05 2.51 4.64
N LEU A 129 -8.79 1.48 4.21
CA LEU A 129 -9.26 1.35 2.83
C LEU A 129 -10.17 2.52 2.42
N ILE A 130 -11.09 2.94 3.30
CA ILE A 130 -11.98 4.08 3.05
C ILE A 130 -11.19 5.38 2.94
N VAL A 131 -10.28 5.65 3.88
CA VAL A 131 -9.47 6.90 3.88
C VAL A 131 -8.62 7.00 2.62
N VAL A 132 -7.98 5.90 2.20
CA VAL A 132 -7.21 5.86 0.96
C VAL A 132 -8.13 5.98 -0.26
N GLY A 133 -9.31 5.35 -0.25
CA GLY A 133 -10.28 5.49 -1.34
C GLY A 133 -10.75 6.94 -1.52
N ILE A 134 -11.05 7.63 -0.42
CA ILE A 134 -11.42 9.05 -0.45
C ILE A 134 -10.27 9.91 -1.00
N SER A 135 -9.01 9.63 -0.62
CA SER A 135 -7.88 10.40 -1.12
C SER A 135 -7.71 10.27 -2.64
N TYR A 136 -7.95 9.08 -3.21
CA TYR A 136 -7.99 8.88 -4.66
C TYR A 136 -9.14 9.64 -5.33
N VAL A 137 -10.35 9.59 -4.78
CA VAL A 137 -11.51 10.32 -5.32
C VAL A 137 -11.24 11.83 -5.34
N VAL A 138 -10.72 12.38 -4.25
CA VAL A 138 -10.36 13.81 -4.15
C VAL A 138 -9.28 14.17 -5.17
N ALA A 139 -8.23 13.36 -5.29
CA ALA A 139 -7.14 13.60 -6.24
C ALA A 139 -7.63 13.63 -7.69
N ILE A 140 -8.39 12.63 -8.13
CA ILE A 140 -8.93 12.56 -9.50
C ILE A 140 -9.87 13.74 -9.77
N SER A 141 -10.77 14.03 -8.82
CA SER A 141 -11.72 15.12 -8.95
C SER A 141 -11.00 16.45 -9.10
N GLY A 142 -9.97 16.71 -8.29
CA GLY A 142 -9.14 17.90 -8.40
C GLY A 142 -8.41 18.00 -9.75
N MET A 143 -7.85 16.88 -10.23
CA MET A 143 -7.14 16.84 -11.52
C MET A 143 -8.05 17.04 -12.73
N ILE A 144 -9.33 16.69 -12.66
CA ILE A 144 -10.30 16.91 -13.74
C ILE A 144 -10.90 18.32 -13.63
N ILE A 145 -11.36 18.71 -12.44
CA ILE A 145 -12.11 19.95 -12.24
C ILE A 145 -11.22 21.17 -12.43
N LEU A 146 -10.00 21.21 -11.88
CA LEU A 146 -9.16 22.42 -11.93
C LEU A 146 -8.77 22.84 -13.36
N PRO A 147 -8.30 21.94 -14.26
CA PRO A 147 -8.02 22.34 -15.63
C PRO A 147 -9.28 22.77 -16.39
N LEU A 148 -10.43 22.12 -16.15
CA LEU A 148 -11.69 22.47 -16.82
C LEU A 148 -12.18 23.86 -16.41
N THR A 149 -12.19 24.17 -15.11
CA THR A 149 -12.60 25.50 -14.63
C THR A 149 -11.64 26.58 -15.12
N PHE A 150 -10.34 26.30 -15.11
CA PHE A 150 -9.33 27.23 -15.63
C PHE A 150 -9.55 27.52 -17.13
N ASN A 151 -9.74 26.49 -17.94
CA ASN A 151 -10.02 26.64 -19.37
C ASN A 151 -11.29 27.46 -19.63
N MET A 152 -12.34 27.27 -18.83
CA MET A 152 -13.59 28.06 -18.94
C MET A 152 -13.41 29.53 -18.56
N MET A 153 -12.56 29.82 -17.57
CA MET A 153 -12.35 31.19 -17.07
C MET A 153 -11.38 32.00 -17.92
N THR A 154 -10.31 31.38 -18.42
CA THR A 154 -9.23 32.07 -19.15
C THR A 154 -9.35 31.96 -20.67
N GLY A 155 -10.18 31.04 -21.17
CA GLY A 155 -10.25 30.71 -22.59
C GLY A 155 -9.03 29.93 -23.10
N ASP A 156 -8.09 29.59 -22.22
CA ASP A 156 -6.92 28.79 -22.55
C ASP A 156 -7.31 27.32 -22.83
N ARG A 157 -6.51 26.67 -23.68
CA ARG A 157 -6.72 25.27 -24.08
C ARG A 157 -5.71 24.36 -23.40
N GLN A 158 -5.84 24.17 -22.09
CA GLN A 158 -4.97 23.26 -21.34
C GLN A 158 -5.53 21.84 -21.33
N LEU A 159 -4.64 20.85 -21.46
CA LEU A 159 -4.98 19.44 -21.40
C LEU A 159 -4.95 18.93 -19.95
N ILE A 160 -5.90 18.03 -19.60
CA ILE A 160 -5.97 17.35 -18.30
C ILE A 160 -4.75 16.44 -18.10
N MET A 161 -4.49 15.57 -19.06
CA MET A 161 -3.25 14.80 -19.18
C MET A 161 -2.39 15.35 -20.31
N GLN A 162 -1.08 15.18 -20.17
CA GLN A 162 -0.08 15.81 -21.03
C GLN A 162 0.41 14.82 -22.09
N PHE A 163 -0.51 14.18 -22.83
CA PHE A 163 -0.18 13.37 -24.00
C PHE A 163 -1.11 13.71 -25.17
N HIS A 164 -0.61 13.55 -26.39
CA HIS A 164 -1.40 13.76 -27.60
C HIS A 164 -2.03 12.44 -28.05
N VAL A 165 -3.31 12.46 -28.41
CA VAL A 165 -3.98 11.31 -29.03
C VAL A 165 -3.70 11.35 -30.54
N PRO A 166 -3.02 10.34 -31.12
CA PRO A 166 -2.72 10.33 -32.55
C PRO A 166 -4.00 10.42 -33.39
N GLY A 167 -4.02 11.33 -34.37
CA GLY A 167 -5.14 11.51 -35.29
C GLY A 167 -6.25 12.48 -34.83
N ILE A 168 -6.13 13.07 -33.64
CA ILE A 168 -7.06 14.11 -33.16
C ILE A 168 -6.34 15.46 -33.08
N ASP A 169 -6.85 16.47 -33.80
CA ASP A 169 -6.28 17.82 -33.74
C ASP A 169 -6.88 18.61 -32.55
N VAL A 170 -6.05 18.82 -31.53
CA VAL A 170 -6.36 19.60 -30.32
C VAL A 170 -6.66 21.08 -30.64
N LYS A 171 -6.29 21.57 -31.84
CA LYS A 171 -6.62 22.93 -32.29
C LYS A 171 -8.08 23.10 -32.71
N THR A 172 -8.81 22.01 -32.94
CA THR A 172 -10.26 22.06 -33.19
C THR A 172 -11.02 21.95 -31.87
N GLU A 173 -12.17 22.65 -31.73
CA GLU A 173 -12.97 22.57 -30.49
C GLU A 173 -13.47 21.14 -30.24
N THR A 174 -13.92 20.46 -31.31
CA THR A 174 -14.36 19.06 -31.24
C THR A 174 -13.21 18.13 -30.84
N GLY A 175 -12.00 18.34 -31.39
CA GLY A 175 -10.82 17.56 -31.04
C GLY A 175 -10.35 17.79 -29.60
N LEU A 176 -10.45 19.02 -29.09
CA LEU A 176 -10.11 19.34 -27.69
C LEU A 176 -11.04 18.62 -26.71
N TRP A 177 -12.37 18.71 -26.90
CA TRP A 177 -13.34 18.05 -26.04
C TRP A 177 -13.21 16.53 -26.09
N LEU A 178 -13.02 15.95 -27.28
CA LEU A 178 -12.79 14.51 -27.43
C LEU A 178 -11.53 14.06 -26.69
N THR A 179 -10.45 14.84 -26.77
CA THR A 179 -9.20 14.57 -26.04
C THR A 179 -9.43 14.66 -24.52
N GLN A 180 -10.13 15.67 -24.02
CA GLN A 180 -10.44 15.81 -22.59
C GLN A 180 -11.33 14.69 -22.04
N MET A 181 -12.32 14.23 -22.82
CA MET A 181 -13.13 13.06 -22.45
C MET A 181 -12.28 11.79 -22.36
N SER A 182 -11.40 11.58 -23.34
CA SER A 182 -10.49 10.42 -23.33
C SER A 182 -9.53 10.46 -22.14
N HIS A 183 -8.96 11.62 -21.82
CA HIS A 183 -8.09 11.82 -20.67
C HIS A 183 -8.83 11.56 -19.36
N SER A 184 -10.05 12.08 -19.22
CA SER A 184 -10.85 11.86 -18.01
C SER A 184 -11.17 10.38 -17.80
N PHE A 185 -11.51 9.67 -18.88
CA PHE A 185 -11.76 8.23 -18.83
C PHE A 185 -10.51 7.44 -18.40
N VAL A 186 -9.36 7.70 -19.04
CA VAL A 186 -8.10 7.01 -18.70
C VAL A 186 -7.68 7.33 -17.27
N LEU A 187 -7.88 8.56 -16.79
CA LEU A 187 -7.54 8.95 -15.42
C LEU A 187 -8.37 8.18 -14.38
N ILE A 188 -9.69 8.08 -14.60
CA ILE A 188 -10.61 7.34 -13.72
C ILE A 188 -10.23 5.86 -13.69
N VAL A 189 -10.05 5.24 -14.86
CA VAL A 189 -9.68 3.81 -14.96
C VAL A 189 -8.32 3.56 -14.31
N GLY A 190 -7.32 4.41 -14.59
CA GLY A 190 -5.99 4.30 -14.02
C GLY A 190 -5.99 4.43 -12.50
N ALA A 191 -6.79 5.35 -11.96
CA ALA A 191 -6.88 5.54 -10.52
C ALA A 191 -7.62 4.39 -9.80
N ILE A 192 -8.67 3.82 -10.41
CA ILE A 192 -9.30 2.59 -9.90
C ILE A 192 -8.27 1.44 -9.90
N GLY A 193 -7.47 1.31 -10.96
CA GLY A 193 -6.38 0.33 -11.05
C GLY A 193 -5.32 0.49 -9.97
N MET A 194 -4.86 1.73 -9.75
CA MET A 194 -3.88 2.05 -8.72
C MET A 194 -4.41 1.80 -7.31
N PHE A 195 -5.65 2.20 -7.05
CA PHE A 195 -6.32 1.95 -5.79
C PHE A 195 -6.49 0.44 -5.52
N ALA A 196 -6.89 -0.34 -6.52
CA ALA A 196 -7.00 -1.80 -6.41
C ALA A 196 -5.66 -2.45 -6.01
N GLY A 197 -4.56 -2.00 -6.62
CA GLY A 197 -3.21 -2.42 -6.23
C GLY A 197 -2.85 -2.04 -4.80
N ASP A 198 -3.15 -0.81 -4.37
CA ASP A 198 -2.91 -0.35 -3.00
C ASP A 198 -3.72 -1.13 -1.97
N MET A 199 -4.96 -1.50 -2.28
CA MET A 199 -5.81 -2.32 -1.40
C MET A 199 -5.14 -3.65 -1.06
N VAL A 200 -4.53 -4.32 -2.05
CA VAL A 200 -3.83 -5.59 -1.82
C VAL A 200 -2.72 -5.40 -0.80
N ILE A 201 -1.95 -4.31 -0.90
CA ILE A 201 -0.84 -4.02 0.02
C ILE A 201 -1.37 -3.70 1.42
N ILE A 202 -2.38 -2.81 1.51
CA ILE A 202 -2.98 -2.38 2.78
C ILE A 202 -3.57 -3.56 3.55
N VAL A 203 -4.29 -4.46 2.85
CA VAL A 203 -4.84 -5.67 3.45
C VAL A 203 -3.72 -6.49 4.08
N HIS A 204 -2.68 -6.87 3.36
CA HIS A 204 -1.66 -7.77 3.91
C HIS A 204 -0.82 -7.11 5.01
N LEU A 205 -0.49 -5.81 4.90
CA LEU A 205 0.33 -5.13 5.89
C LEU A 205 -0.42 -4.86 7.19
N LEU A 206 -1.68 -4.41 7.14
CA LEU A 206 -2.45 -4.15 8.36
C LEU A 206 -2.86 -5.43 9.09
N GLN A 207 -2.90 -6.57 8.41
CA GLN A 207 -3.21 -7.86 9.03
C GLN A 207 -2.09 -8.37 9.95
N THR A 208 -0.90 -7.74 9.93
CA THR A 208 0.15 -8.01 10.92
C THR A 208 -0.28 -7.68 12.35
N TYR A 209 -1.19 -6.71 12.55
CA TYR A 209 -1.74 -6.40 13.87
C TYR A 209 -2.45 -7.58 14.52
N ILE A 210 -3.10 -8.45 13.74
CA ILE A 210 -3.77 -9.63 14.30
C ILE A 210 -2.77 -10.57 14.94
N PHE A 211 -1.61 -10.75 14.32
CA PHE A 211 -0.57 -11.59 14.90
C PHE A 211 -0.05 -11.02 16.21
N SER A 212 0.14 -9.69 16.30
CA SER A 212 0.52 -9.05 17.57
C SER A 212 -0.57 -9.19 18.64
N ASP A 213 -1.81 -8.82 18.31
CA ASP A 213 -2.94 -8.84 19.25
C ASP A 213 -3.20 -10.28 19.77
N VAL A 214 -3.21 -11.29 18.88
CA VAL A 214 -3.41 -12.70 19.26
C VAL A 214 -2.24 -13.24 20.09
N LEU A 215 -0.99 -12.91 19.73
CA LEU A 215 0.18 -13.36 20.49
C LEU A 215 0.19 -12.76 21.90
N ARG A 216 -0.16 -11.48 22.02
CA ARG A 216 -0.34 -10.80 23.31
C ARG A 216 -1.36 -11.51 24.20
N LEU A 217 -2.52 -11.87 23.66
CA LEU A 217 -3.55 -12.59 24.42
C LEU A 217 -3.09 -14.00 24.83
N LYS A 218 -2.33 -14.71 23.98
CA LYS A 218 -1.71 -15.99 24.35
C LYS A 218 -0.72 -15.84 25.50
N ILE A 219 0.12 -14.82 25.46
CA ILE A 219 1.11 -14.54 26.52
C ILE A 219 0.41 -14.18 27.84
N ASP A 220 -0.63 -13.35 27.81
CA ASP A 220 -1.44 -13.04 29.01
C ASP A 220 -2.09 -14.31 29.59
N GLY A 221 -2.62 -15.19 28.74
CA GLY A 221 -3.15 -16.48 29.15
C GLY A 221 -2.09 -17.40 29.77
N PHE A 222 -0.90 -17.44 29.17
CA PHE A 222 0.24 -18.21 29.66
C PHE A 222 0.74 -17.71 31.02
N ASN A 223 0.92 -16.40 31.18
CA ASN A 223 1.35 -15.80 32.44
C ASN A 223 0.33 -16.10 33.55
N LYS A 224 -0.97 -15.94 33.27
CA LYS A 224 -2.03 -16.31 34.22
C LYS A 224 -2.05 -17.79 34.60
N PHE A 225 -1.57 -18.68 33.73
CA PHE A 225 -1.45 -20.10 34.02
C PHE A 225 -0.25 -20.38 34.92
N VAL A 226 0.91 -19.83 34.55
CA VAL A 226 2.19 -20.06 35.24
C VAL A 226 2.26 -19.35 36.60
N ASP A 227 1.61 -18.20 36.74
CA ASP A 227 1.62 -17.42 37.98
C ASP A 227 0.63 -17.94 39.04
N LYS A 228 -0.16 -18.98 38.73
CA LYS A 228 -1.05 -19.62 39.71
C LYS A 228 -0.25 -20.26 40.84
N PRO A 229 -0.71 -20.15 42.10
CA PRO A 229 -0.06 -20.82 43.21
C PRO A 229 -0.11 -22.35 43.02
N GLY A 230 1.05 -23.00 43.17
CA GLY A 230 1.23 -24.45 42.98
C GLY A 230 2.12 -24.79 41.79
N GLU A 231 2.78 -25.95 41.84
CA GLU A 231 3.60 -26.43 40.72
C GLU A 231 2.69 -26.84 39.57
N GLN A 232 2.75 -26.08 38.47
CA GLN A 232 1.96 -26.39 37.28
C GLN A 232 2.57 -27.59 36.53
N PRO A 233 1.74 -28.42 35.86
CA PRO A 233 2.25 -29.55 35.09
C PRO A 233 3.21 -29.10 33.98
N ASP A 234 4.41 -29.68 33.97
CA ASP A 234 5.46 -29.31 33.00
C ASP A 234 5.02 -29.54 31.54
N SER A 235 4.19 -30.57 31.31
CA SER A 235 3.62 -30.89 30.00
C SER A 235 2.69 -29.78 29.50
N GLU A 236 1.84 -29.23 30.37
CA GLU A 236 0.91 -28.14 30.00
C GLU A 236 1.68 -26.83 29.73
N ILE A 237 2.70 -26.54 30.53
CA ILE A 237 3.60 -25.40 30.26
C ILE A 237 4.26 -25.56 28.88
N GLN A 238 4.80 -26.75 28.58
CA GLN A 238 5.45 -27.04 27.30
C GLN A 238 4.47 -26.90 26.13
N GLU A 239 3.24 -27.42 26.26
CA GLU A 239 2.22 -27.33 25.21
C GLU A 239 1.84 -25.88 24.89
N LEU A 240 1.58 -25.05 25.92
CA LEU A 240 1.26 -23.64 25.73
C LEU A 240 2.45 -22.85 25.15
N LEU A 241 3.67 -23.15 25.60
CA LEU A 241 4.87 -22.50 25.09
C LEU A 241 5.14 -22.87 23.62
N VAL A 242 4.95 -24.13 23.24
CA VAL A 242 5.06 -24.58 21.85
C VAL A 242 4.01 -23.90 20.97
N ASP A 243 2.75 -23.83 21.39
CA ASP A 243 1.70 -23.14 20.63
C ASP A 243 2.02 -21.64 20.43
N MET A 244 2.57 -20.95 21.44
CA MET A 244 3.05 -19.57 21.30
C MET A 244 4.23 -19.45 20.31
N ILE A 245 5.21 -20.34 20.42
CA ILE A 245 6.39 -20.35 19.54
C ILE A 245 5.97 -20.64 18.09
N GLU A 246 5.10 -21.61 17.87
CA GLU A 246 4.58 -21.96 16.54
C GLU A 246 3.81 -20.79 15.92
N PHE A 247 2.98 -20.11 16.72
CA PHE A 247 2.26 -18.93 16.26
C PHE A 247 3.20 -17.77 15.91
N HIS A 248 4.25 -17.54 16.71
CA HIS A 248 5.27 -16.54 16.39
C HIS A 248 6.08 -16.92 15.13
N GLN A 249 6.38 -18.20 14.92
CA GLN A 249 7.01 -18.65 13.68
C GLN A 249 6.09 -18.47 12.47
N GLU A 250 4.79 -18.67 12.62
CA GLU A 250 3.80 -18.37 11.58
C GLU A 250 3.80 -16.89 11.23
N TYR A 251 3.87 -16.00 12.23
CA TYR A 251 4.02 -14.57 12.03
C TYR A 251 5.29 -14.21 11.23
N ILE A 252 6.45 -14.74 11.63
CA ILE A 252 7.71 -14.49 10.91
C ILE A 252 7.62 -14.98 9.46
N ARG A 253 7.01 -16.16 9.23
CA ARG A 253 6.80 -16.72 7.88
C ARG A 253 5.87 -15.83 7.05
N PHE A 254 4.78 -15.33 7.63
CA PHE A 254 3.85 -14.41 6.99
C PHE A 254 4.58 -13.11 6.58
N LEU A 255 5.32 -12.51 7.52
CA LEU A 255 6.03 -11.26 7.30
C LEU A 255 7.12 -11.39 6.22
N SER A 256 7.91 -12.47 6.25
CA SER A 256 8.94 -12.73 5.24
C SER A 256 8.35 -12.89 3.83
N ARG A 257 7.18 -13.52 3.71
CA ARG A 257 6.45 -13.63 2.44
C ARG A 257 5.93 -12.27 1.97
N CYS A 258 5.32 -11.49 2.86
CA CYS A 258 4.87 -10.13 2.57
C CYS A 258 6.04 -9.26 2.09
N ASN A 259 7.19 -9.30 2.78
CA ASN A 259 8.37 -8.52 2.40
C ASN A 259 8.86 -8.90 0.99
N LYS A 260 8.99 -10.20 0.68
CA LYS A 260 9.43 -10.66 -0.65
C LYS A 260 8.51 -10.21 -1.79
N LEU A 261 7.20 -10.27 -1.58
CA LEU A 261 6.22 -9.89 -2.60
C LEU A 261 6.10 -8.37 -2.75
N LEU A 262 6.12 -7.64 -1.64
CA LEU A 262 5.78 -6.22 -1.61
C LEU A 262 6.98 -5.31 -1.79
N ASN A 263 8.21 -5.77 -1.49
CA ASN A 263 9.42 -4.94 -1.59
C ASN A 263 9.57 -4.28 -2.97
N SER A 264 9.41 -5.03 -4.05
CA SER A 264 9.49 -4.47 -5.41
C SER A 264 8.44 -3.38 -5.64
N ILE A 265 7.20 -3.63 -5.23
CA ILE A 265 6.09 -2.68 -5.40
C ILE A 265 6.37 -1.39 -4.62
N VAL A 266 6.67 -1.51 -3.34
CA VAL A 266 6.92 -0.38 -2.43
C VAL A 266 8.13 0.43 -2.89
N SER A 267 9.21 -0.24 -3.30
CA SER A 267 10.44 0.42 -3.76
C SER A 267 10.18 1.25 -5.02
N THR A 268 9.56 0.65 -6.04
CA THR A 268 9.19 1.37 -7.26
C THR A 268 8.25 2.52 -6.94
N GLN A 269 7.28 2.33 -6.05
CA GLN A 269 6.32 3.36 -5.65
C GLN A 269 7.01 4.59 -5.07
N VAL A 270 7.81 4.42 -4.02
CA VAL A 270 8.40 5.54 -3.28
C VAL A 270 9.43 6.29 -4.14
N ILE A 271 10.27 5.57 -4.89
CA ILE A 271 11.31 6.19 -5.75
C ILE A 271 10.66 7.01 -6.86
N THR A 272 9.70 6.41 -7.57
CA THR A 272 9.02 7.11 -8.67
C THR A 272 8.16 8.26 -8.16
N ALA A 273 7.48 8.11 -7.01
CA ALA A 273 6.72 9.20 -6.40
C ALA A 273 7.63 10.38 -6.02
N ALA A 274 8.79 10.11 -5.41
CA ALA A 274 9.77 11.15 -5.07
C ALA A 274 10.28 11.88 -6.33
N ALA A 275 10.65 11.14 -7.37
CA ALA A 275 11.09 11.72 -8.65
C ALA A 275 9.99 12.57 -9.31
N CYS A 276 8.75 12.06 -9.36
CA CYS A 276 7.59 12.79 -9.87
C CYS A 276 7.33 14.07 -9.09
N PHE A 277 7.51 14.06 -7.76
CA PHE A 277 7.32 15.23 -6.94
C PHE A 277 8.32 16.34 -7.31
N VAL A 278 9.61 16.01 -7.39
CA VAL A 278 10.64 16.98 -7.80
C VAL A 278 10.35 17.56 -9.18
N LEU A 279 10.02 16.71 -10.15
CA LEU A 279 9.71 17.13 -11.52
C LEU A 279 8.45 18.02 -11.56
N THR A 280 7.41 17.68 -10.80
CA THR A 280 6.17 18.47 -10.73
C THR A 280 6.45 19.86 -10.17
N LEU A 281 7.22 19.96 -9.08
CA LEU A 281 7.58 21.27 -8.50
C LEU A 281 8.38 22.11 -9.50
N PHE A 282 9.35 21.51 -10.20
CA PHE A 282 10.12 22.22 -11.21
C PHE A 282 9.22 22.78 -12.34
N VAL A 283 8.27 21.98 -12.82
CA VAL A 283 7.31 22.42 -13.86
C VAL A 283 6.40 23.55 -13.34
N LEU A 284 5.95 23.47 -12.08
CA LEU A 284 5.10 24.49 -11.46
C LEU A 284 5.84 25.83 -11.23
N LEU A 285 7.16 25.78 -10.96
CA LEU A 285 7.98 26.97 -10.80
C LEU A 285 8.31 27.66 -12.14
N THR A 286 8.32 26.90 -13.24
CA THR A 286 8.71 27.40 -14.57
C THR A 286 7.52 27.72 -15.47
N THR A 287 6.34 27.17 -15.17
CA THR A 287 5.14 27.37 -16.00
C THR A 287 3.85 27.46 -15.19
N ASN A 288 2.87 28.19 -15.74
CA ASN A 288 1.52 28.20 -15.21
C ASN A 288 0.77 26.92 -15.64
N TRP A 289 0.89 25.85 -14.84
CA TRP A 289 0.15 24.60 -15.04
C TRP A 289 -0.83 24.35 -13.87
N PRO A 290 -2.06 24.89 -13.95
CA PRO A 290 -3.15 24.68 -12.99
C PRO A 290 -3.34 23.23 -12.52
N GLY A 291 -3.37 22.27 -13.47
CA GLY A 291 -3.51 20.84 -13.15
C GLY A 291 -2.34 20.27 -12.35
N GLY A 292 -1.15 20.86 -12.48
CA GLY A 292 0.04 20.46 -11.73
C GLY A 292 -0.10 20.71 -10.22
N TYR A 293 -0.88 21.71 -9.80
CA TYR A 293 -1.10 21.97 -8.36
C TYR A 293 -1.93 20.86 -7.71
N ALA A 294 -3.02 20.43 -8.35
CA ALA A 294 -3.79 19.27 -7.87
C ALA A 294 -2.92 18.00 -7.87
N TYR A 295 -2.11 17.81 -8.90
CA TYR A 295 -1.21 16.67 -8.97
C TYR A 295 -0.17 16.67 -7.85
N ALA A 296 0.45 17.82 -7.56
CA ALA A 296 1.41 17.96 -6.46
C ALA A 296 0.80 17.62 -5.10
N ILE A 297 -0.44 18.06 -4.84
CA ILE A 297 -1.18 17.70 -3.62
C ILE A 297 -1.45 16.20 -3.57
N ALA A 298 -1.81 15.58 -4.70
CA ALA A 298 -2.06 14.13 -4.80
C ALA A 298 -0.79 13.27 -4.61
N LEU A 299 0.39 13.80 -4.94
CA LEU A 299 1.66 13.09 -4.73
C LEU A 299 2.04 12.94 -3.25
N ILE A 300 1.55 13.82 -2.36
CA ILE A 300 1.81 13.74 -0.92
C ILE A 300 1.28 12.43 -0.32
N PRO A 301 -0.04 12.11 -0.38
CA PRO A 301 -0.54 10.85 0.16
C PRO A 301 0.07 9.64 -0.57
N ASN A 302 0.34 9.75 -1.88
CA ASN A 302 0.99 8.70 -2.66
C ASN A 302 2.37 8.32 -2.09
N LEU A 303 3.17 9.29 -1.64
CA LEU A 303 4.45 9.05 -0.97
C LEU A 303 4.29 8.55 0.46
N TYR A 304 3.40 9.17 1.24
CA TYR A 304 3.33 8.95 2.70
C TYR A 304 2.62 7.66 3.11
N ILE A 305 1.60 7.18 2.38
CA ILE A 305 0.82 6.00 2.77
C ILE A 305 1.72 4.79 3.03
N TYR A 306 2.67 4.54 2.13
CA TYR A 306 3.58 3.40 2.20
C TYR A 306 4.54 3.49 3.40
N CYS A 307 5.10 4.68 3.62
CA CYS A 307 5.97 4.94 4.75
C CYS A 307 5.22 4.87 6.09
N ILE A 308 3.95 5.27 6.13
CA ILE A 308 3.08 5.10 7.30
C ILE A 308 2.83 3.61 7.56
N LEU A 309 2.45 2.83 6.54
CA LEU A 309 2.26 1.38 6.68
C LEU A 309 3.53 0.67 7.19
N GLY A 310 4.70 1.08 6.69
CA GLY A 310 5.98 0.55 7.16
C GLY A 310 6.27 0.90 8.62
N THR A 311 5.97 2.12 9.07
CA THR A 311 6.09 2.49 10.50
C THR A 311 5.09 1.73 11.37
N LEU A 312 3.84 1.55 10.93
CA LEU A 312 2.84 0.77 11.65
C LEU A 312 3.29 -0.68 11.84
N LEU A 313 3.89 -1.27 10.81
CA LEU A 313 4.50 -2.60 10.87
C LEU A 313 5.71 -2.64 11.83
N GLY A 314 6.57 -1.62 11.80
CA GLY A 314 7.69 -1.49 12.73
C GLY A 314 7.23 -1.48 14.19
N ASN A 315 6.22 -0.64 14.50
CA ASN A 315 5.63 -0.58 15.83
C ASN A 315 5.02 -1.93 16.24
N CYS A 316 4.37 -2.63 15.31
CA CYS A 316 3.81 -3.97 15.57
C CYS A 316 4.89 -4.99 15.92
N ASN A 317 6.05 -4.94 15.24
CA ASN A 317 7.21 -5.78 15.59
C ASN A 317 7.77 -5.45 16.97
N ASP A 318 7.86 -4.16 17.31
CA ASP A 318 8.31 -3.71 18.62
C ASP A 318 7.34 -4.17 19.72
N ASP A 319 6.02 -4.04 19.50
CA ASP A 319 4.99 -4.53 20.41
C ASP A 319 5.14 -6.04 20.67
N ILE A 320 5.32 -6.84 19.63
CA ILE A 320 5.56 -8.29 19.76
C ILE A 320 6.82 -8.58 20.59
N MET A 321 7.89 -7.82 20.38
CA MET A 321 9.12 -7.97 21.18
C MET A 321 8.84 -7.67 22.66
N TYR A 322 8.12 -6.58 22.97
CA TYR A 322 7.77 -6.21 24.34
C TYR A 322 6.86 -7.25 25.00
N GLU A 323 5.89 -7.79 24.28
CA GLU A 323 4.99 -8.81 24.83
C GLU A 323 5.76 -10.12 25.12
N VAL A 324 6.66 -10.56 24.24
CA VAL A 324 7.52 -11.72 24.51
C VAL A 324 8.45 -11.49 25.71
N TYR A 325 8.94 -10.25 25.89
CA TYR A 325 9.72 -9.89 27.07
C TYR A 325 8.91 -9.98 28.38
N ASN A 326 7.60 -9.76 28.33
CA ASN A 326 6.70 -9.80 29.49
C ASN A 326 6.27 -11.23 29.89
N ILE A 327 6.77 -12.28 29.25
CA ILE A 327 6.52 -13.66 29.69
C ILE A 327 7.12 -13.84 31.10
N SER A 328 6.38 -14.46 32.03
CA SER A 328 6.80 -14.76 33.41
C SER A 328 7.90 -15.84 33.47
N PHE A 329 9.04 -15.59 32.80
CA PHE A 329 10.12 -16.56 32.60
C PHE A 329 10.76 -17.03 33.91
N TYR A 330 10.71 -16.21 34.96
CA TYR A 330 11.25 -16.51 36.28
C TYR A 330 10.50 -17.66 36.98
N ASN A 331 9.24 -17.93 36.59
CA ASN A 331 8.44 -19.03 37.10
C ASN A 331 8.61 -20.33 36.28
N LEU A 332 9.46 -20.31 35.25
CA LEU A 332 9.70 -21.45 34.37
C LEU A 332 10.97 -22.22 34.75
N LYS A 333 11.00 -23.52 34.41
CA LYS A 333 12.23 -24.32 34.49
C LYS A 333 13.27 -23.83 33.47
N ALA A 334 14.55 -24.09 33.76
CA ALA A 334 15.68 -23.64 32.94
C ALA A 334 15.61 -24.06 31.46
N ARG A 335 14.95 -25.18 31.15
CA ARG A 335 14.70 -25.61 29.77
C ARG A 335 13.78 -24.61 29.04
N HIS A 336 12.59 -24.36 29.57
CA HIS A 336 11.59 -23.46 29.00
C HIS A 336 12.06 -22.01 28.93
N GLN A 337 12.87 -21.57 29.92
CA GLN A 337 13.52 -20.25 29.88
C GLN A 337 14.41 -20.07 28.65
N ARG A 338 15.13 -21.11 28.21
CA ARG A 338 15.96 -21.05 26.98
C ARG A 338 15.10 -20.93 25.73
N GLU A 339 13.94 -21.57 25.70
CA GLU A 339 13.00 -21.49 24.57
C GLU A 339 12.43 -20.07 24.44
N VAL A 340 12.00 -19.46 25.56
CA VAL A 340 11.57 -18.05 25.60
C VAL A 340 12.71 -17.11 25.18
N LEU A 341 13.93 -17.34 25.67
CA LEU A 341 15.09 -16.53 25.29
C LEU A 341 15.39 -16.61 23.79
N PHE A 342 15.24 -17.79 23.19
CA PHE A 342 15.40 -17.95 21.74
C PHE A 342 14.32 -17.21 20.96
N MET A 343 13.06 -17.28 21.41
CA MET A 343 11.95 -16.52 20.84
C MET A 343 12.21 -15.01 20.93
N LEU A 344 12.65 -14.51 22.08
CA LEU A 344 13.02 -13.10 22.27
C LEU A 344 14.19 -12.68 21.37
N GLY A 345 15.22 -13.53 21.23
CA GLY A 345 16.33 -13.26 20.33
C GLY A 345 15.90 -13.17 18.86
N LYS A 346 14.81 -13.85 18.48
CA LYS A 346 14.22 -13.77 17.13
C LYS A 346 13.37 -12.53 16.93
N THR A 347 12.56 -12.11 17.90
CA THR A 347 11.74 -10.89 17.79
C THR A 347 12.59 -9.63 17.62
N GLN A 348 13.76 -9.56 18.27
CA GLN A 348 14.72 -8.46 18.14
C GLN A 348 15.32 -8.31 16.73
N ARG A 349 15.25 -9.34 15.89
CA ARG A 349 15.82 -9.35 14.52
C ARG A 349 14.75 -9.65 13.48
N THR A 350 13.57 -9.07 13.64
CA THR A 350 12.47 -9.28 12.72
C THR A 350 12.69 -8.54 11.41
N ASP A 351 12.40 -9.19 10.28
CA ASP A 351 12.53 -8.60 8.95
C ASP A 351 11.62 -7.37 8.82
N MET A 352 12.22 -6.19 8.66
CA MET A 352 11.48 -4.99 8.26
C MET A 352 11.27 -4.96 6.75
N ILE A 353 10.19 -4.32 6.30
CA ILE A 353 10.05 -4.01 4.88
C ILE A 353 11.06 -2.93 4.53
N GLN A 354 11.97 -3.25 3.63
CA GLN A 354 13.05 -2.38 3.22
C GLN A 354 12.79 -1.85 1.82
N LEU A 355 13.02 -0.56 1.62
CA LEU A 355 13.12 0.09 0.33
C LEU A 355 14.47 -0.25 -0.30
N VAL A 356 14.42 -0.86 -1.50
CA VAL A 356 15.58 -1.36 -2.26
C VAL A 356 16.46 -2.31 -1.43
N GLY A 357 15.91 -2.94 -0.39
CA GLY A 357 16.65 -3.82 0.51
C GLY A 357 17.68 -3.11 1.42
N ILE A 358 17.66 -1.78 1.51
CA ILE A 358 18.66 -1.02 2.26
C ILE A 358 18.01 -0.09 3.30
N VAL A 359 17.01 0.69 2.89
CA VAL A 359 16.44 1.74 3.73
C VAL A 359 15.14 1.24 4.36
N PRO A 360 14.92 1.36 5.69
CA PRO A 360 13.65 0.94 6.28
C PRO A 360 12.50 1.80 5.74
N LEU A 361 11.38 1.15 5.44
CA LEU A 361 10.15 1.84 5.06
C LEU A 361 9.54 2.49 6.30
N ALA A 362 9.73 3.79 6.47
CA ALA A 362 9.25 4.52 7.64
C ALA A 362 8.89 5.98 7.32
N VAL A 363 8.05 6.59 8.14
CA VAL A 363 7.69 8.02 8.04
C VAL A 363 8.93 8.92 8.12
N SER A 364 9.96 8.52 8.87
CA SER A 364 11.26 9.21 8.90
C SER A 364 11.92 9.27 7.51
N THR A 365 11.85 8.18 6.74
CA THR A 365 12.33 8.13 5.35
C THR A 365 11.53 9.06 4.45
N ALA A 366 10.19 9.07 4.56
CA ALA A 366 9.36 10.03 3.82
C ALA A 366 9.72 11.48 4.15
N LEU A 367 9.92 11.81 5.44
CA LEU A 367 10.34 13.14 5.87
C LEU A 367 11.70 13.54 5.30
N GLN A 368 12.67 12.63 5.25
CA GLN A 368 13.97 12.87 4.62
C GLN A 368 13.81 13.15 3.13
N ILE A 369 13.02 12.33 2.41
CA ILE A 369 12.71 12.55 0.99
C ILE A 369 12.06 13.92 0.77
N THR A 370 11.06 14.29 1.57
CA THR A 370 10.39 15.60 1.50
C THR A 370 11.36 16.76 1.75
N LYS A 371 12.28 16.63 2.72
CA LYS A 371 13.34 17.63 2.95
C LYS A 371 14.23 17.78 1.73
N THR A 372 14.64 16.68 1.11
CA THR A 372 15.43 16.71 -0.13
C THR A 372 14.67 17.36 -1.27
N ILE A 373 13.39 17.03 -1.45
CA ILE A 373 12.51 17.66 -2.44
C ILE A 373 12.46 19.19 -2.23
N TYR A 374 12.26 19.63 -0.98
CA TYR A 374 12.23 21.05 -0.64
C TYR A 374 13.59 21.73 -0.91
N SER A 375 14.70 21.12 -0.51
CA SER A 375 16.05 21.66 -0.77
C SER A 375 16.32 21.82 -2.27
N VAL A 376 15.95 20.82 -3.08
CA VAL A 376 16.06 20.87 -4.54
C VAL A 376 15.17 21.97 -5.12
N ALA A 377 13.92 22.08 -4.66
CA ALA A 377 13.00 23.13 -5.10
C ALA A 377 13.54 24.53 -4.76
N MET A 378 14.07 24.75 -3.55
CA MET A 378 14.65 26.03 -3.16
C MET A 378 15.92 26.37 -3.96
N MET A 379 16.73 25.37 -4.29
CA MET A 379 17.86 25.55 -5.21
C MET A 379 17.37 26.00 -6.59
N MET A 380 16.33 25.36 -7.13
CA MET A 380 15.73 25.74 -8.41
C MET A 380 15.18 27.17 -8.37
N VAL A 381 14.45 27.56 -7.32
CA VAL A 381 13.94 28.93 -7.14
C VAL A 381 15.09 29.94 -7.16
N ARG A 382 16.17 29.70 -6.42
CA ARG A 382 17.33 30.61 -6.43
C ARG A 382 17.95 30.75 -7.81
N VAL A 383 18.11 29.65 -8.55
CA VAL A 383 18.66 29.68 -9.92
C VAL A 383 17.72 30.42 -10.88
N LEU A 384 16.41 30.27 -10.73
CA LEU A 384 15.41 30.92 -11.57
C LEU A 384 15.25 32.41 -11.26
N MET A 385 15.39 32.84 -10.00
CA MET A 385 15.30 34.27 -9.62
C MET A 385 16.57 35.08 -9.91
N HIS A 386 17.70 34.42 -10.19
CA HIS A 386 18.95 35.07 -10.60
C HIS A 386 19.13 35.13 -12.13
N LYS A 387 18.11 34.75 -12.90
CA LYS A 387 17.97 35.08 -14.33
C LYS A 387 16.95 36.18 -14.48
#